data_AF-A0A0N6ZVJ1-F1
#
_entry.id   AF-A0A0N6ZVJ1-F1
#
_cell.length_a   1.000
_cell.length_b   1.000
_cell.length_c   1.000
_cell.angle_alpha   90.00
_cell.angle_beta   90.00
_cell.angle_gamma   90.00
#
_symmetry.space_group_name_H-M   'P 1'
#
loop_
_entity.id
_entity.type
_entity.pdbx_description
1 polymer ?
#
loop_
_entity_poly.entity_id
_entity_poly.type
_entity_poly.pdbx_seq_one_letter_code
_entity_poly.pdbx_strand_id
1 'polypeptide(L)'
;MAVVDFKSAGYPENAPWYLDVGPNLEAATMGAVVLLVNSGTPVVLNALRRAEKASYAERLIQSAVRQDVVRLMIERAVSDEELTDSSRFEPDTLGHTLLGLLRTFLPGTSLTSLRMTRRTDPALFSAKIQHAVGLFSKET
;
A
#
# COMPACT_ATOMS: atom_id res chain seq x y z
N MET A 1 9.88 4.81 5.83
CA MET A 1 10.02 3.41 6.28
C MET A 1 10.85 3.37 7.56
N ALA A 2 10.61 2.39 8.41
CA ALA A 2 11.46 2.08 9.57
C ALA A 2 11.97 0.64 9.48
N VAL A 3 13.16 0.38 10.02
CA VAL A 3 13.75 -0.97 10.05
C VAL A 3 13.52 -1.55 11.44
N VAL A 4 12.95 -2.75 11.50
CA VAL A 4 12.55 -3.40 12.76
C VAL A 4 12.97 -4.86 12.73
N ASP A 5 13.47 -5.39 13.84
CA ASP A 5 13.62 -6.83 14.03
C ASP A 5 12.26 -7.44 14.38
N PHE A 6 11.65 -8.14 13.41
CA PHE A 6 10.31 -8.67 13.57
C PHE A 6 10.23 -9.76 14.65
N LYS A 7 11.29 -10.55 14.82
CA LYS A 7 11.35 -11.58 15.85
C LYS A 7 11.21 -10.97 17.24
N SER A 8 12.00 -9.92 17.50
CA SER A 8 12.04 -9.24 18.79
C SER A 8 10.80 -8.35 19.02
N ALA A 9 10.18 -7.84 17.96
CA ALA A 9 9.01 -6.98 18.02
C ALA A 9 7.65 -7.72 18.01
N GLY A 10 7.64 -9.05 17.89
CA GLY A 10 6.41 -9.87 17.91
C GLY A 10 5.66 -9.93 16.57
N TYR A 11 6.27 -9.50 15.47
CA TYR A 11 5.75 -9.71 14.12
C TYR A 11 6.17 -11.09 13.59
N PRO A 12 5.53 -11.62 12.52
CA PRO A 12 5.97 -12.89 11.93
C PRO A 12 7.43 -12.82 11.48
N GLU A 13 8.29 -13.65 12.08
CA GLU A 13 9.77 -13.57 11.97
C GLU A 13 10.28 -13.50 10.53
N ASN A 14 9.64 -14.21 9.61
CA ASN A 14 10.07 -14.29 8.20
C ASN A 14 9.25 -13.39 7.25
N ALA A 15 8.29 -12.61 7.77
CA ALA A 15 7.60 -11.64 6.93
C ALA A 15 8.57 -10.51 6.55
N PRO A 16 8.63 -10.11 5.28
CA PRO A 16 9.61 -9.13 4.83
C PRO A 16 9.25 -7.67 5.19
N TRP A 17 7.97 -7.37 5.31
CA TRP A 17 7.47 -6.06 5.70
C TRP A 17 6.11 -6.16 6.39
N TYR A 18 5.71 -5.06 7.01
CA TYR A 18 4.38 -4.81 7.56
C TYR A 18 4.02 -3.35 7.28
N LEU A 19 2.80 -3.08 6.82
CA LEU A 19 2.31 -1.72 6.66
C LEU A 19 1.36 -1.41 7.81
N ASP A 20 1.76 -0.49 8.68
CA ASP A 20 0.87 0.08 9.68
C ASP A 20 0.11 1.27 9.09
N VAL A 21 -1.21 1.26 9.21
CA VAL A 21 -2.09 2.34 8.75
C VAL A 21 -3.04 2.72 9.87
N GLY A 22 -2.88 3.93 10.38
CA GLY A 22 -3.67 4.47 11.46
C GLY A 22 -5.17 4.52 11.15
N PRO A 23 -6.03 4.56 12.18
CA PRO A 23 -7.47 4.58 11.99
C PRO A 23 -8.00 5.97 11.64
N ASN A 24 -7.35 7.04 12.10
CA ASN A 24 -7.85 8.41 11.97
C ASN A 24 -7.57 8.98 10.57
N LEU A 25 -8.63 9.17 9.78
CA LEU A 25 -8.55 9.73 8.43
C LEU A 25 -8.11 11.20 8.40
N GLU A 26 -8.33 11.95 9.48
CA GLU A 26 -7.91 13.35 9.62
C GLU A 26 -6.45 13.50 10.08
N ALA A 27 -5.79 12.40 10.46
CA ALA A 27 -4.40 12.46 10.87
C ALA A 27 -3.48 12.71 9.67
N ALA A 28 -2.37 13.41 9.91
CA ALA A 28 -1.32 13.61 8.91
C ALA A 28 -0.80 12.26 8.38
N THR A 29 -0.85 12.06 7.06
CA THR A 29 -0.49 10.80 6.40
C THR A 29 0.90 10.32 6.77
N MET A 30 1.86 11.24 6.84
CA MET A 30 3.26 10.92 7.15
C MET A 30 3.43 10.20 8.50
N GLY A 31 2.55 10.49 9.47
CA GLY A 31 2.55 9.81 10.77
C GLY A 31 1.55 8.65 10.83
N ALA A 32 0.53 8.65 9.98
CA ALA A 32 -0.51 7.63 9.96
C ALA A 32 -0.16 6.41 9.10
N VAL A 33 0.86 6.48 8.24
CA VAL A 33 1.29 5.37 7.37
C VAL A 33 2.75 5.06 7.59
N VAL A 34 3.06 3.87 8.13
CA VAL A 34 4.42 3.45 8.40
C VAL A 34 4.69 2.09 7.79
N LEU A 35 5.57 2.06 6.77
CA LEU A 35 6.15 0.82 6.28
C LEU A 35 7.28 0.37 7.21
N LEU A 36 7.05 -0.74 7.92
CA LEU A 36 8.07 -1.44 8.70
C LEU A 36 8.72 -2.50 7.82
N VAL A 37 10.04 -2.48 7.74
CA VAL A 37 10.84 -3.45 6.97
C VAL A 37 11.63 -4.31 7.92
N ASN A 38 11.52 -5.62 7.77
CA ASN A 38 12.15 -6.58 8.67
C ASN A 38 13.68 -6.60 8.47
N SER A 39 14.47 -6.37 9.52
CA SER A 39 15.93 -6.53 9.46
C SER A 39 16.37 -7.96 9.17
N GLY A 40 15.52 -8.95 9.48
CA GLY A 40 15.70 -10.36 9.14
C GLY A 40 15.60 -10.69 7.64
N THR A 41 15.23 -9.73 6.78
CA THR A 41 15.15 -9.92 5.32
C THR A 41 16.07 -8.96 4.54
N PRO A 42 17.41 -9.12 4.63
CA PRO A 42 18.37 -8.19 4.03
C PRO A 42 18.17 -7.93 2.53
N VAL A 43 17.70 -8.92 1.78
CA VAL A 43 17.42 -8.78 0.34
C VAL A 43 16.38 -7.70 0.05
N VAL A 44 15.30 -7.64 0.83
CA VAL A 44 14.25 -6.64 0.68
C VAL A 44 14.72 -5.30 1.22
N LEU A 45 15.35 -5.29 2.38
CA LEU A 45 15.88 -4.07 2.99
C LEU A 45 16.87 -3.36 2.06
N ASN A 46 17.78 -4.10 1.44
CA ASN A 46 18.75 -3.53 0.50
C ASN A 46 18.09 -3.03 -0.78
N ALA A 47 17.11 -3.77 -1.32
CA ALA A 47 16.34 -3.32 -2.47
C ALA A 47 15.62 -2.01 -2.19
N LEU A 48 15.01 -1.83 -1.02
CA LEU A 48 14.30 -0.60 -0.64
C LEU A 48 15.22 0.59 -0.32
N ARG A 49 16.48 0.34 0.06
CA ARG A 49 17.47 1.40 0.32
C ARG A 49 18.10 1.96 -0.97
N ARG A 50 18.07 1.20 -2.07
CA ARG A 50 18.66 1.61 -3.33
C ARG A 50 17.59 2.23 -4.22
N ALA A 51 17.66 3.54 -4.43
CA ALA A 51 16.76 4.24 -5.35
C ALA A 51 17.10 3.91 -6.82
N GLU A 52 17.45 4.90 -7.63
CA GLU A 52 17.66 4.77 -9.09
C GLU A 52 18.78 3.80 -9.50
N LYS A 53 19.66 3.40 -8.58
CA LYS A 53 20.77 2.46 -8.82
C LYS A 53 20.41 0.99 -8.57
N ALA A 54 19.14 0.67 -8.38
CA ALA A 54 18.69 -0.70 -8.18
C ALA A 54 19.01 -1.58 -9.41
N SER A 55 19.44 -2.81 -9.15
CA SER A 55 19.50 -3.88 -10.15
C SER A 55 18.10 -4.27 -10.63
N TYR A 56 18.02 -5.05 -11.72
CA TYR A 56 16.73 -5.56 -12.20
C TYR A 56 15.98 -6.35 -11.13
N ALA A 57 16.67 -7.25 -10.41
CA ALA A 57 16.06 -8.03 -9.33
C ALA A 57 15.54 -7.14 -8.18
N GLU A 58 16.29 -6.10 -7.81
CA GLU A 58 15.87 -5.14 -6.79
C GLU A 58 14.65 -4.32 -7.24
N ARG A 59 14.58 -3.92 -8.52
CA ARG A 59 13.38 -3.27 -9.09
C ARG A 59 12.14 -4.17 -9.05
N LEU A 60 12.29 -5.48 -9.23
CA LEU A 60 11.16 -6.42 -9.07
C LEU A 60 10.67 -6.45 -7.63
N ILE A 61 11.58 -6.43 -6.65
CA ILE A 61 11.23 -6.36 -5.22
C ILE A 61 10.52 -5.03 -4.91
N GLN A 62 11.06 -3.91 -5.38
CA GLN A 62 10.43 -2.60 -5.22
C GLN A 62 9.03 -2.55 -5.84
N SER A 63 8.85 -3.14 -7.03
CA SER A 63 7.56 -3.26 -7.70
C SER A 63 6.56 -4.06 -6.86
N ALA A 64 6.99 -5.19 -6.30
CA ALA A 64 6.17 -6.01 -5.41
C ALA A 64 5.77 -5.27 -4.12
N VAL A 65 6.73 -4.59 -3.47
CA VAL A 65 6.46 -3.80 -2.26
C VAL A 65 5.50 -2.65 -2.56
N ARG A 66 5.71 -1.91 -3.66
CA ARG A 66 4.82 -0.83 -4.08
C ARG A 66 3.41 -1.34 -4.33
N GLN A 67 3.26 -2.48 -5.01
CA GLN A 67 1.97 -3.10 -5.25
C GLN A 67 1.26 -3.49 -3.95
N ASP A 68 1.96 -4.11 -3.02
CA ASP A 68 1.36 -4.53 -1.76
C ASP A 68 0.98 -3.34 -0.88
N VAL A 69 1.83 -2.30 -0.81
CA VAL A 69 1.52 -1.06 -0.09
C VAL A 69 0.27 -0.38 -0.66
N VAL A 70 0.19 -0.22 -1.98
CA VAL A 70 -1.01 0.37 -2.61
C VAL A 70 -2.25 -0.49 -2.35
N ARG A 71 -2.11 -1.81 -2.44
CA ARG A 71 -3.21 -2.75 -2.13
C ARG A 71 -3.71 -2.58 -0.71
N LEU A 72 -2.83 -2.61 0.29
CA LEU A 72 -3.20 -2.48 1.69
C LEU A 72 -3.83 -1.11 2.01
N MET A 73 -3.34 -0.04 1.38
CA MET A 73 -3.95 1.30 1.49
C MET A 73 -5.36 1.33 0.89
N ILE A 74 -5.56 0.77 -0.31
CA ILE A 74 -6.89 0.69 -0.93
C ILE A 74 -7.80 -0.22 -0.09
N GLU A 75 -7.29 -1.33 0.44
CA GLU A 75 -8.02 -2.21 1.37
C GLU A 75 -8.47 -1.46 2.64
N ARG A 76 -7.61 -0.62 3.22
CA ARG A 76 -7.98 0.25 4.35
C ARG A 76 -9.09 1.23 3.97
N ALA A 77 -9.03 1.84 2.79
CA ALA A 77 -10.04 2.78 2.31
C ALA A 77 -11.41 2.11 2.14
N VAL A 78 -11.45 0.93 1.49
CA VAL A 78 -12.71 0.23 1.25
C VAL A 78 -13.27 -0.44 2.51
N SER A 79 -12.43 -0.71 3.52
CA SER A 79 -12.87 -1.24 4.81
C SER A 79 -13.56 -0.20 5.69
N ASP A 80 -13.30 1.09 5.45
CA ASP A 80 -13.94 2.19 6.15
C ASP A 80 -15.32 2.44 5.55
N GLU A 81 -16.41 2.13 6.24
CA GLU A 81 -17.75 2.31 5.65
C GLU A 81 -18.18 3.78 5.57
N GLU A 82 -17.63 4.63 6.44
CA GLU A 82 -17.93 6.07 6.50
C GLU A 82 -17.23 6.85 5.39
N LEU A 83 -16.11 6.34 4.88
CA LEU A 83 -15.43 6.93 3.73
C LEU A 83 -16.29 6.81 2.46
N THR A 84 -16.56 7.92 1.80
CA THR A 84 -17.32 7.99 0.55
C THR A 84 -16.54 8.71 -0.54
N ASP A 85 -16.94 8.53 -1.80
CA ASP A 85 -16.33 9.24 -2.94
C ASP A 85 -16.48 10.78 -2.84
N SER A 86 -17.46 11.26 -2.06
CA SER A 86 -17.72 12.68 -1.81
C SER A 86 -17.06 13.23 -0.54
N SER A 87 -16.42 12.37 0.26
CA SER A 87 -15.71 12.78 1.47
C SER A 87 -14.60 13.78 1.14
N ARG A 88 -14.44 14.79 1.99
CA ARG A 88 -13.41 15.82 1.84
C ARG A 88 -12.54 15.83 3.08
N PHE A 89 -11.25 15.79 2.86
CA PHE A 89 -10.23 15.87 3.90
C PHE A 89 -9.20 16.92 3.49
N GLU A 90 -8.59 17.53 4.50
CA GLU A 90 -7.49 18.46 4.29
C GLU A 90 -6.33 17.79 3.54
N PRO A 91 -5.57 18.53 2.71
CA PRO A 91 -4.36 18.00 2.07
C PRO A 91 -3.42 17.32 3.08
N ASP A 92 -2.68 16.32 2.62
CA ASP A 92 -1.71 15.56 3.43
C ASP A 92 -2.28 14.78 4.63
N THR A 93 -3.60 14.67 4.74
CA THR A 93 -4.26 13.74 5.67
C THR A 93 -4.42 12.33 5.06
N LEU A 94 -4.59 11.34 5.94
CA LEU A 94 -4.76 9.95 5.53
C LEU A 94 -5.95 9.79 4.58
N GLY A 95 -7.11 10.38 4.91
CA GLY A 95 -8.31 10.35 4.08
C GLY A 95 -8.07 10.97 2.69
N HIS A 96 -7.38 12.12 2.64
CA HIS A 96 -7.01 12.76 1.38
C HIS A 96 -6.13 11.85 0.52
N THR A 97 -5.15 11.21 1.15
CA THR A 97 -4.21 10.31 0.48
C THR A 97 -4.89 9.06 -0.05
N LEU A 98 -5.75 8.41 0.74
CA LEU A 98 -6.50 7.22 0.35
C LEU A 98 -7.40 7.49 -0.87
N LEU A 99 -8.15 8.60 -0.85
CA LEU A 99 -8.96 9.01 -1.99
C LEU A 99 -8.09 9.40 -3.20
N GLY A 100 -6.92 10.00 -2.97
CA GLY A 100 -5.93 10.28 -4.00
C GLY A 100 -5.45 9.02 -4.71
N LEU A 101 -5.08 7.98 -3.96
CA LEU A 101 -4.65 6.69 -4.52
C LEU A 101 -5.73 6.07 -5.42
N LEU A 102 -7.00 6.13 -4.99
CA LEU A 102 -8.12 5.64 -5.78
C LEU A 102 -8.26 6.41 -7.10
N ARG A 103 -8.19 7.74 -7.07
CA ARG A 103 -8.24 8.58 -8.29
C ARG A 103 -7.08 8.30 -9.23
N THR A 104 -5.88 8.07 -8.69
CA THR A 104 -4.66 7.82 -9.47
C THR A 104 -4.65 6.42 -10.09
N PHE A 105 -4.95 5.38 -9.32
CA PHE A 105 -4.80 4.00 -9.75
C PHE A 105 -6.08 3.40 -10.34
N LEU A 106 -7.25 3.84 -9.90
CA LEU A 106 -8.54 3.26 -10.28
C LEU A 106 -9.50 4.34 -10.80
N PRO A 107 -9.09 5.16 -11.79
CA PRO A 107 -9.91 6.25 -12.29
C PRO A 107 -11.26 5.72 -12.80
N GLY A 108 -12.33 6.42 -12.46
CA GLY A 108 -13.70 6.05 -12.84
C GLY A 108 -14.31 4.90 -12.02
N THR A 109 -13.60 4.35 -11.03
CA THR A 109 -14.15 3.33 -10.13
C THR A 109 -14.56 3.97 -8.80
N SER A 110 -15.83 3.80 -8.40
CA SER A 110 -16.31 4.27 -7.09
C SER A 110 -15.91 3.34 -5.94
N LEU A 111 -15.81 3.89 -4.73
CA LEU A 111 -15.61 3.13 -3.49
C LEU A 111 -16.68 2.04 -3.32
N THR A 112 -17.94 2.36 -3.59
CA THR A 112 -19.05 1.39 -3.53
C THR A 112 -18.83 0.20 -4.46
N SER A 113 -18.40 0.45 -5.70
CA SER A 113 -18.10 -0.63 -6.66
C SER A 113 -16.91 -1.48 -6.24
N LEU A 114 -15.88 -0.86 -5.64
CA LEU A 114 -14.72 -1.59 -5.11
C LEU A 114 -15.07 -2.43 -3.89
N ARG A 115 -15.89 -1.92 -2.97
CA ARG A 115 -16.43 -2.68 -1.82
C ARG A 115 -17.21 -3.90 -2.30
N MET A 116 -18.08 -3.72 -3.30
CA MET A 116 -18.83 -4.81 -3.92
C MET A 116 -17.89 -5.84 -4.53
N THR A 117 -16.94 -5.40 -5.37
CA THR A 117 -15.94 -6.29 -5.98
C THR A 117 -15.17 -7.06 -4.91
N ARG A 118 -14.68 -6.40 -3.85
CA ARG A 118 -13.96 -7.06 -2.75
C ARG A 118 -14.80 -8.13 -2.07
N ARG A 119 -16.10 -7.88 -1.87
CA ARG A 119 -17.00 -8.83 -1.21
C ARG A 119 -17.38 -10.01 -2.10
N THR A 120 -17.63 -9.77 -3.39
CA THR A 120 -18.11 -10.81 -4.31
C THR A 120 -16.99 -11.59 -4.95
N ASP A 121 -15.85 -10.94 -5.20
CA ASP A 121 -14.67 -11.53 -5.84
C ASP A 121 -13.37 -10.86 -5.34
N PRO A 122 -12.86 -11.28 -4.16
CA PRO A 122 -11.60 -10.75 -3.60
C PRO A 122 -10.38 -10.94 -4.52
N ALA A 123 -10.38 -12.00 -5.34
CA ALA A 123 -9.31 -12.29 -6.28
C ALA A 123 -9.30 -11.26 -7.42
N LEU A 124 -10.45 -10.96 -8.00
CA LEU A 124 -10.60 -9.89 -9.00
C LEU A 124 -10.25 -8.51 -8.43
N PHE A 125 -10.66 -8.22 -7.19
CA PHE A 125 -10.25 -6.98 -6.50
C PHE A 125 -8.72 -6.85 -6.46
N SER A 126 -8.03 -7.90 -6.04
CA SER A 126 -6.56 -7.93 -5.99
C SER A 126 -5.93 -7.78 -7.37
N ALA A 127 -6.46 -8.50 -8.38
CA ALA A 127 -5.96 -8.44 -9.75
C ALA A 127 -6.13 -7.05 -10.39
N LYS A 128 -7.26 -6.36 -10.12
CA LYS A 128 -7.48 -4.98 -10.58
C LYS A 128 -6.40 -4.04 -10.05
N ILE A 129 -6.01 -4.18 -8.78
CA ILE A 129 -4.96 -3.36 -8.17
C ILE A 129 -3.59 -3.70 -8.76
N GLN A 130 -3.27 -4.99 -8.95
CA GLN A 130 -2.01 -5.41 -9.59
C GLN A 130 -1.87 -4.80 -10.99
N HIS A 131 -2.95 -4.84 -11.78
CA HIS A 131 -2.99 -4.23 -13.11
C HIS A 131 -2.80 -2.71 -13.04
N ALA A 132 -3.58 -2.03 -12.20
CA ALA A 132 -3.53 -0.57 -12.03
C ALA A 132 -2.15 -0.06 -11.59
N VAL A 133 -1.47 -0.79 -10.70
CA VAL A 133 -0.16 -0.40 -10.19
C VAL A 133 0.96 -0.71 -11.20
N GLY A 134 0.70 -1.58 -12.17
CA GLY A 134 1.71 -2.02 -13.13
C GLY A 134 2.74 -2.96 -12.50
N LEU A 135 2.28 -3.94 -11.72
CA LEU A 135 3.17 -4.94 -11.09
C LEU A 135 4.07 -5.59 -12.15
N PHE A 136 5.38 -5.54 -11.94
CA PHE A 136 6.43 -6.03 -12.84
C PHE A 136 6.44 -5.41 -14.25
N SER A 137 5.75 -4.29 -14.47
CA SER A 137 5.83 -3.56 -15.73
C SER A 137 7.20 -2.90 -15.88
N LYS A 138 7.72 -2.82 -17.11
CA LYS A 138 8.95 -2.08 -17.39
C LYS A 138 8.70 -0.59 -17.15
N GLU A 139 9.56 0.07 -16.37
CA GLU A 139 9.66 1.53 -16.40
C GLU A 139 9.96 1.92 -17.85
N THR A 140 9.02 2.61 -18.51
CA THR A 140 9.24 3.22 -19.83
C THR A 140 10.05 4.49 -19.69
#